data_AF-A0A0C9SFD8-F1
#
_entry.id   AF-A0A0C9SFD8-F1
#
_cell.length_a   1.000
_cell.length_b   1.000
_cell.length_c   1.000
_cell.angle_alpha   90.00
_cell.angle_beta   90.00
_cell.angle_gamma   90.00
#
_symmetry.space_group_name_H-M   'P 1'
#
loop_
_entity.id
_entity.type
_entity.pdbx_description
1 polymer ?
#
loop_
_entity_poly.entity_id
_entity_poly.type
_entity_poly.pdbx_seq_one_letter_code
_entity_poly.pdbx_strand_id
1 'polypeptide(L)'
;MALFPKLICCLFIAGTLGDFQTSDLGLQFHYDYKLKQEFETETKVRQYIKDLVKNLNVIFQNRTFLQQHNLSAPAKFKKCPSVYSKDQLIYKMMKGSGQNITSESAGSFFRDAGAQQWKEWIAAIVYFLIPDTHAAEDNAIFSSVTTPGGGCSKNCVTAVSGTHFNHSVEQPAAYNLAKLIAGSACLKNKKTSNA
;
A
#
# COMPACT_ATOMS: atom_id res chain seq x y z
N MET A 1 -33.53 -26.43 49.20
CA MET A 1 -32.58 -27.02 48.25
C MET A 1 -32.78 -26.34 46.91
N ALA A 2 -31.67 -25.80 46.37
CA ALA A 2 -31.37 -25.27 45.03
C ALA A 2 -32.54 -24.76 44.15
N LEU A 3 -32.72 -23.45 43.95
CA LEU A 3 -31.97 -22.51 43.09
C LEU A 3 -31.94 -22.90 41.59
N PHE A 4 -32.66 -22.08 40.82
CA PHE A 4 -32.84 -22.00 39.37
C PHE A 4 -31.61 -22.33 38.51
N PRO A 5 -31.71 -23.23 37.50
CA PRO A 5 -30.72 -23.37 36.44
C PRO A 5 -31.28 -22.81 35.12
N LYS A 6 -31.46 -21.48 35.01
CA LYS A 6 -31.75 -20.83 33.71
C LYS A 6 -31.00 -19.50 33.49
N LEU A 7 -29.95 -19.25 34.27
CA LEU A 7 -29.21 -17.98 34.24
C LEU A 7 -27.71 -18.14 33.94
N ILE A 8 -27.35 -19.16 33.16
CA ILE A 8 -25.97 -19.36 32.63
C ILE A 8 -26.04 -19.58 31.12
N CYS A 9 -26.59 -18.61 30.38
CA CYS A 9 -26.30 -18.44 28.95
C CYS A 9 -25.88 -16.99 28.63
N CYS A 10 -25.78 -16.11 29.63
CA CYS A 10 -25.42 -14.69 29.44
C CYS A 10 -24.04 -14.32 29.98
N LEU A 11 -23.23 -15.30 30.39
CA LEU A 11 -21.87 -15.07 30.88
C LEU A 11 -20.90 -15.82 29.95
N PHE A 12 -19.92 -15.08 29.41
CA PHE A 12 -18.88 -15.49 28.46
C PHE A 12 -19.17 -15.34 26.95
N ILE A 13 -19.69 -14.18 26.53
CA ILE A 13 -19.07 -13.47 25.40
C ILE A 13 -18.22 -12.33 25.98
N ALA A 14 -17.38 -12.67 26.97
CA ALA A 14 -16.26 -11.83 27.32
C ALA A 14 -15.30 -11.93 26.14
N GLY A 15 -15.14 -10.81 25.43
CA GLY A 15 -14.47 -10.73 24.15
C GLY A 15 -13.17 -11.51 24.11
N THR A 16 -13.13 -12.53 23.25
CA THR A 16 -11.94 -12.69 22.41
C THR A 16 -11.93 -11.47 21.48
N LEU A 17 -11.50 -10.33 22.01
CA LEU A 17 -10.75 -9.36 21.21
C LEU A 17 -9.58 -10.20 20.69
N GLY A 18 -9.79 -10.83 19.54
CA GLY A 18 -8.73 -11.52 18.84
C GLY A 18 -7.65 -10.47 18.68
N ASP A 19 -6.51 -10.66 19.35
CA ASP A 19 -5.32 -9.87 19.09
C ASP A 19 -4.99 -10.11 17.62
N PHE A 20 -5.48 -9.23 16.77
CA PHE A 20 -5.11 -9.23 15.37
C PHE A 20 -3.65 -8.84 15.34
N GLN A 21 -2.79 -9.83 15.10
CA GLN A 21 -1.36 -9.58 14.94
C GLN A 21 -1.20 -8.58 13.78
N THR A 22 -0.76 -7.37 14.12
CA THR A 22 -0.59 -6.30 13.13
C THR A 22 0.68 -6.60 12.35
N SER A 23 0.58 -6.65 11.02
CA SER A 23 1.76 -6.80 10.17
C SER A 23 2.45 -5.45 10.03
N ASP A 24 3.69 -5.35 10.51
CA ASP A 24 4.57 -4.19 10.29
C ASP A 24 5.19 -4.28 8.88
N LEU A 25 4.86 -3.34 8.00
CA LEU A 25 5.29 -3.30 6.61
C LEU A 25 6.14 -2.06 6.32
N GLY A 26 7.29 -2.26 5.67
CA GLY A 26 8.09 -1.15 5.14
C GLY A 26 7.48 -0.59 3.85
N LEU A 27 7.36 0.74 3.76
CA LEU A 27 6.99 1.43 2.52
C LEU A 27 8.15 2.31 2.05
N GLN A 28 8.71 1.99 0.88
CA GLN A 28 9.71 2.81 0.23
C GLN A 28 9.06 3.67 -0.86
N PHE A 29 9.10 4.98 -0.66
CA PHE A 29 8.53 5.93 -1.62
C PHE A 29 9.57 6.36 -2.63
N HIS A 30 9.23 6.24 -3.92
CA HIS A 30 9.99 6.78 -5.03
C HIS A 30 9.23 7.97 -5.60
N TYR A 31 9.90 9.09 -5.77
CA TYR A 31 9.30 10.31 -6.33
C TYR A 31 10.29 11.01 -7.25
N ASP A 32 9.79 11.85 -8.15
CA ASP A 32 10.60 12.52 -9.15
C ASP A 32 10.76 14.03 -8.91
N TYR A 33 11.47 14.67 -9.86
CA TYR A 33 11.69 16.10 -9.86
C TYR A 33 10.38 16.89 -9.94
N LYS A 34 9.36 16.39 -10.66
CA LYS A 34 8.09 17.09 -10.85
C LYS A 34 7.36 17.18 -9.51
N LEU A 35 7.38 16.11 -8.71
CA LEU A 35 6.80 16.16 -7.36
C LEU A 35 7.59 17.11 -6.46
N LYS A 36 8.91 17.09 -6.55
CA LYS A 36 9.76 18.04 -5.81
C LYS A 36 9.46 19.51 -6.18
N GLN A 37 9.17 19.79 -7.45
CA GLN A 37 8.78 21.14 -7.90
C GLN A 37 7.43 21.56 -7.35
N GLU A 38 6.42 20.68 -7.38
CA GLU A 38 5.10 20.96 -6.80
C GLU A 38 5.18 21.33 -5.32
N PHE A 39 6.05 20.65 -4.57
CA PHE A 39 6.23 20.89 -3.14
C PHE A 39 7.35 21.89 -2.82
N GLU A 40 8.01 22.48 -3.82
CA GLU A 40 9.12 23.44 -3.77
C GLU A 40 10.41 22.95 -3.05
N THR A 41 10.30 22.11 -2.02
CA THR A 41 11.41 21.67 -1.16
C THR A 41 11.29 20.19 -0.83
N GLU A 42 12.44 19.54 -0.61
CA GLU A 42 12.47 18.14 -0.16
C GLU A 42 11.91 17.94 1.25
N THR A 43 11.96 18.97 2.09
CA THR A 43 11.38 18.93 3.43
C THR A 43 9.86 18.83 3.36
N LYS A 44 9.22 19.62 2.49
CA LYS A 44 7.77 19.55 2.23
C LYS A 44 7.36 18.19 1.64
N VAL A 45 8.12 17.64 0.69
CA VAL A 45 7.87 16.26 0.17
C VAL A 45 7.99 15.22 1.29
N ARG A 46 9.02 15.32 2.14
CA ARG A 46 9.21 14.38 3.25
C ARG A 46 8.06 14.42 4.26
N GLN A 47 7.54 15.62 4.55
CA GLN A 47 6.40 15.83 5.42
C GLN A 47 5.12 15.28 4.79
N TYR A 48 4.88 15.56 3.51
CA TYR A 48 3.76 14.99 2.75
C TYR A 48 3.75 13.46 2.80
N ILE A 49 4.89 12.80 2.53
CA ILE A 49 5.01 11.34 2.62
C ILE A 49 4.71 10.84 4.04
N LYS A 50 5.15 11.57 5.08
CA LYS A 50 4.90 11.20 6.47
C LYS A 50 3.40 11.26 6.79
N ASP A 51 2.71 12.29 6.32
CA ASP A 51 1.28 12.46 6.51
C ASP A 51 0.49 11.41 5.72
N LEU A 52 0.90 11.10 4.49
CA LEU A 52 0.34 10.00 3.71
C LEU A 52 0.45 8.66 4.44
N VAL A 53 1.63 8.32 4.99
CA VAL A 53 1.81 7.08 5.78
C VAL A 53 0.92 7.08 7.03
N LYS A 54 0.76 8.22 7.70
CA LYS A 54 -0.16 8.36 8.84
C LYS A 54 -1.60 8.09 8.42
N ASN A 55 -2.06 8.67 7.31
CA ASN A 55 -3.42 8.49 6.80
C ASN A 55 -3.67 7.05 6.35
N LEU A 56 -2.71 6.42 5.66
CA LEU A 56 -2.77 5.02 5.29
C LEU A 56 -2.88 4.11 6.53
N ASN A 57 -2.12 4.40 7.58
CA ASN A 57 -2.24 3.68 8.84
C ASN A 57 -3.64 3.81 9.45
N VAL A 58 -4.28 4.98 9.40
CA VAL A 58 -5.67 5.14 9.88
C VAL A 58 -6.64 4.29 9.04
N ILE A 59 -6.47 4.28 7.70
CA ILE A 59 -7.33 3.50 6.80
C ILE A 59 -7.21 1.99 7.08
N PHE A 60 -5.98 1.47 7.25
CA PHE A 60 -5.76 0.04 7.49
C PHE A 60 -6.10 -0.43 8.91
N GLN A 61 -6.51 0.48 9.80
CA GLN A 61 -7.12 0.14 11.09
C GLN A 61 -8.67 0.12 11.02
N ASN A 62 -9.27 0.62 9.93
CA ASN A 62 -10.71 0.65 9.76
C ASN A 62 -11.27 -0.73 9.39
N ARG A 63 -12.13 -1.30 10.25
CA ARG A 63 -12.72 -2.64 10.04
C ARG A 63 -13.53 -2.76 8.74
N THR A 64 -14.26 -1.72 8.34
CA THR A 64 -15.03 -1.71 7.10
C THR A 64 -14.10 -1.82 5.89
N PHE A 65 -13.00 -1.06 5.90
CA PHE A 65 -11.99 -1.15 4.85
C PHE A 65 -11.38 -2.56 4.77
N LEU A 66 -11.00 -3.13 5.92
CA LEU A 66 -10.45 -4.50 5.97
C LEU A 66 -11.41 -5.53 5.37
N GLN A 67 -12.69 -5.46 5.71
CA GLN A 67 -13.73 -6.35 5.18
C GLN A 67 -13.94 -6.16 3.67
N GLN A 68 -14.04 -4.92 3.20
CA GLN A 68 -14.21 -4.59 1.78
C GLN A 68 -13.06 -5.12 0.91
N HIS A 69 -11.85 -5.17 1.46
CA HIS A 69 -10.65 -5.59 0.74
C HIS A 69 -10.13 -6.99 1.12
N ASN A 70 -10.91 -7.79 1.84
CA ASN A 70 -10.56 -9.16 2.25
C ASN A 70 -9.22 -9.25 3.01
N LEU A 71 -8.92 -8.25 3.84
CA LEU A 71 -7.73 -8.22 4.69
C LEU A 71 -8.03 -8.89 6.03
N SER A 72 -7.28 -9.94 6.35
CA SER A 72 -7.50 -10.75 7.56
C SER A 72 -7.07 -10.07 8.86
N ALA A 73 -6.22 -9.04 8.78
CA ALA A 73 -5.70 -8.31 9.93
C ALA A 73 -5.33 -6.87 9.51
N PRO A 74 -5.30 -5.92 10.47
CA PRO A 74 -4.74 -4.60 10.23
C PRO A 74 -3.26 -4.68 9.80
N ALA A 75 -2.86 -3.76 8.94
CA ALA A 75 -1.47 -3.53 8.61
C ALA A 75 -1.00 -2.19 9.20
N LYS A 76 0.28 -2.12 9.57
CA LYS A 76 0.93 -0.88 9.99
C LYS A 76 2.14 -0.63 9.10
N PHE A 77 2.14 0.52 8.46
CA PHE A 77 3.19 0.96 7.56
C PHE A 77 4.21 1.80 8.31
N LYS A 78 5.48 1.47 8.08
CA LYS A 78 6.65 2.24 8.49
C LYS A 78 7.31 2.81 7.23
N LYS A 79 7.61 4.11 7.25
CA LYS A 79 8.33 4.75 6.15
C LYS A 79 9.78 4.25 6.11
N CYS A 80 10.18 3.68 4.97
CA CYS A 80 11.58 3.42 4.62
C CYS A 80 12.21 4.66 3.96
N PRO A 81 13.55 4.73 3.86
CA PRO A 81 14.23 5.83 3.16
C PRO A 81 13.68 6.03 1.73
N SER A 82 13.18 7.22 1.44
CA SER A 82 12.61 7.55 0.12
C SER A 82 13.70 7.75 -0.93
N VAL A 83 13.40 7.40 -2.18
CA VAL A 83 14.31 7.53 -3.32
C VAL A 83 13.85 8.68 -4.21
N TYR A 84 14.77 9.60 -4.47
CA TYR A 84 14.54 10.73 -5.37
C TYR A 84 15.12 10.44 -6.76
N SER A 85 14.28 10.58 -7.79
CA SER A 85 14.68 10.53 -9.19
C SER A 85 14.80 11.92 -9.78
N LYS A 86 15.93 12.22 -10.43
CA LYS A 86 16.08 13.45 -11.24
C LYS A 86 15.26 13.39 -12.52
N ASP A 87 15.01 12.18 -13.03
CA ASP A 87 14.17 11.96 -14.21
C ASP A 87 12.69 11.92 -13.82
N GLN A 88 11.80 12.35 -14.72
CA GLN A 88 10.36 12.14 -14.54
C GLN A 88 10.03 10.65 -14.60
N LEU A 89 9.37 10.14 -13.56
CA LEU A 89 8.99 8.73 -13.48
C LEU A 89 8.00 8.36 -14.57
N ILE A 90 7.13 9.31 -14.96
CA ILE A 90 6.12 9.06 -15.98
C ILE A 90 6.72 8.69 -17.34
N TYR A 91 7.81 9.34 -17.76
CA TYR A 91 8.49 9.01 -19.02
C TYR A 91 9.15 7.64 -18.99
N LYS A 92 9.60 7.17 -17.82
CA LYS A 92 10.10 5.79 -17.67
C LYS A 92 8.96 4.79 -17.87
N MET A 93 7.74 5.12 -17.42
CA MET A 93 6.54 4.29 -17.61
C MET A 93 5.93 4.37 -19.01
N MET A 94 6.22 5.42 -19.78
CA MET A 94 5.77 5.58 -21.17
C MET A 94 6.75 5.01 -22.21
N LYS A 95 7.89 4.48 -21.77
CA LYS A 95 8.95 4.02 -22.68
C LYS A 95 8.42 2.89 -23.57
N GLY A 96 8.37 3.13 -24.88
CA GLY A 96 7.94 2.16 -25.89
C GLY A 96 6.45 2.16 -26.22
N SER A 97 5.60 2.97 -25.56
CA SER A 97 4.14 2.97 -25.75
C SER A 97 3.59 4.16 -26.56
N GLY A 98 4.46 5.03 -27.10
CA GLY A 98 4.06 6.00 -28.11
C GLY A 98 3.39 7.29 -27.64
N GLN A 99 3.31 7.55 -26.32
CA GLN A 99 3.05 8.84 -25.63
C GLN A 99 2.11 8.75 -24.42
N ASN A 100 1.49 7.59 -24.15
CA ASN A 100 0.63 7.40 -22.97
C ASN A 100 1.11 6.23 -22.12
N ILE A 101 0.82 6.25 -20.82
CA ILE A 101 1.01 5.07 -19.97
C ILE A 101 0.01 3.99 -20.43
N THR A 102 0.46 2.76 -20.61
CA THR A 102 -0.41 1.61 -20.87
C THR A 102 -0.26 0.58 -19.75
N SER A 103 -1.22 -0.34 -19.64
CA SER A 103 -1.09 -1.46 -18.69
C SER A 103 0.16 -2.31 -18.97
N GLU A 104 0.53 -2.46 -20.24
CA GLU A 104 1.75 -3.19 -20.60
C GLU A 104 3.02 -2.46 -20.14
N SER A 105 3.12 -1.15 -20.43
CA SER A 105 4.31 -0.37 -20.11
C SER A 105 4.47 -0.15 -18.60
N ALA A 106 3.39 0.15 -17.89
CA ALA A 106 3.38 0.26 -16.42
C ALA A 106 3.69 -1.09 -15.76
N GLY A 107 3.11 -2.18 -16.26
CA GLY A 107 3.38 -3.54 -15.77
C GLY A 107 4.83 -3.97 -15.98
N SER A 108 5.44 -3.64 -17.12
CA SER A 108 6.88 -3.89 -17.34
C SER A 108 7.74 -3.10 -16.36
N PHE A 109 7.44 -1.81 -16.20
CA PHE A 109 8.18 -0.96 -15.27
C PHE A 109 8.10 -1.47 -13.82
N PHE A 110 6.92 -1.90 -13.34
CA PHE A 110 6.78 -2.46 -11.99
C PHE A 110 7.58 -3.74 -11.79
N ARG A 111 7.59 -4.64 -12.79
CA ARG A 111 8.39 -5.88 -12.74
C ARG A 111 9.88 -5.59 -12.67
N ASP A 112 10.36 -4.64 -13.47
CA ASP A 112 11.78 -4.28 -13.53
C ASP A 112 12.22 -3.60 -12.22
N ALA A 113 11.44 -2.63 -11.74
CA ALA A 113 11.69 -1.94 -10.47
C ALA A 113 11.66 -2.93 -9.29
N GLY A 114 10.70 -3.85 -9.27
CA GLY A 114 10.56 -4.82 -8.20
C GLY A 114 11.66 -5.89 -8.23
N ALA A 115 12.10 -6.32 -9.43
CA ALA A 115 13.24 -7.22 -9.57
C ALA A 115 14.55 -6.56 -9.14
N GLN A 116 14.73 -5.26 -9.40
CA GLN A 116 15.87 -4.50 -8.90
C GLN A 116 15.82 -4.39 -7.38
N GLN A 117 14.70 -3.93 -6.83
CA GLN A 117 14.55 -3.77 -5.38
C GLN A 117 14.75 -5.09 -4.63
N TRP A 118 14.18 -6.19 -5.14
CA TRP A 118 14.29 -7.50 -4.50
C TRP A 118 15.73 -8.00 -4.37
N LYS A 119 16.61 -7.61 -5.31
CA LYS A 119 18.05 -7.94 -5.23
C LYS A 119 18.77 -7.10 -4.16
N GLU A 120 18.32 -5.87 -3.95
CA GLU A 120 18.99 -4.93 -3.08
C GLU A 120 18.46 -5.05 -1.63
N TRP A 121 17.13 -5.08 -1.41
CA TRP A 121 16.47 -5.00 -0.11
C TRP A 121 15.12 -5.74 -0.10
N ILE A 122 14.98 -6.81 0.69
CA ILE A 122 13.77 -7.68 0.75
C ILE A 122 12.61 -7.06 1.57
N ALA A 123 12.79 -5.92 2.23
CA ALA A 123 11.93 -5.53 3.36
C ALA A 123 10.86 -4.45 3.10
N ALA A 124 10.66 -3.97 1.86
CA ALA A 124 9.72 -2.88 1.60
C ALA A 124 8.91 -3.04 0.32
N ILE A 125 7.65 -2.58 0.37
CA ILE A 125 6.84 -2.31 -0.82
C ILE A 125 7.37 -1.03 -1.47
N VAL A 126 7.67 -1.10 -2.76
CA VAL A 126 8.08 0.06 -3.57
C VAL A 126 6.85 0.79 -4.04
N TYR A 127 6.83 2.10 -3.81
CA TYR A 127 5.66 2.93 -4.02
C TYR A 127 6.02 4.21 -4.78
N PHE A 128 5.58 4.32 -6.03
CA PHE A 128 5.84 5.52 -6.84
C PHE A 128 4.77 6.60 -6.63
N LEU A 129 5.21 7.83 -6.37
CA LEU A 129 4.37 9.03 -6.32
C LEU A 129 4.60 9.85 -7.58
N ILE A 130 3.56 9.95 -8.43
CA ILE A 130 3.67 10.56 -9.76
C ILE A 130 2.70 11.72 -9.86
N PRO A 131 3.18 12.96 -9.97
CA PRO A 131 2.28 14.07 -10.24
C PRO A 131 1.87 14.08 -11.71
N ASP A 132 0.58 13.83 -11.97
CA ASP A 132 -0.01 13.95 -13.30
C ASP A 132 -1.41 14.60 -13.28
N THR A 133 -1.75 15.25 -14.38
CA THR A 133 -3.08 15.81 -14.63
C THR A 133 -4.10 14.73 -15.00
N HIS A 134 -3.65 13.58 -15.52
CA HIS A 134 -4.45 12.42 -15.89
C HIS A 134 -4.55 11.39 -14.74
N ALA A 135 -4.49 11.87 -13.49
CA ALA A 135 -4.34 11.03 -12.31
C ALA A 135 -5.41 9.93 -12.18
N ALA A 136 -6.65 10.21 -12.59
CA ALA A 136 -7.73 9.22 -12.54
C ALA A 136 -7.48 8.04 -13.49
N GLU A 137 -7.06 8.31 -14.73
CA GLU A 137 -6.77 7.31 -15.76
C GLU A 137 -5.52 6.52 -15.41
N ASP A 138 -4.47 7.21 -15.00
CA ASP A 138 -3.21 6.59 -14.57
C ASP A 138 -3.43 5.66 -13.37
N ASN A 139 -4.22 6.09 -12.37
CA ASN A 139 -4.51 5.27 -11.21
C ASN A 139 -5.32 4.02 -11.56
N ALA A 140 -6.21 4.08 -12.54
CA ALA A 140 -6.91 2.90 -13.03
C ALA A 140 -5.93 1.90 -13.68
N ILE A 141 -4.95 2.40 -14.43
CA ILE A 141 -3.88 1.58 -15.01
C ILE A 141 -2.98 1.00 -13.92
N PHE A 142 -2.49 1.81 -13.00
CA PHE A 142 -1.63 1.35 -11.90
C PHE A 142 -2.33 0.30 -11.05
N SER A 143 -3.61 0.51 -10.77
CA SER A 143 -4.47 -0.45 -10.11
C SER A 143 -4.56 -1.76 -10.89
N SER A 144 -4.81 -1.72 -12.21
CA SER A 144 -4.96 -2.94 -13.02
C SER A 144 -3.68 -3.78 -13.06
N VAL A 145 -2.51 -3.13 -13.06
CA VAL A 145 -1.20 -3.82 -13.13
C VAL A 145 -0.62 -4.19 -11.76
N THR A 146 -1.16 -3.62 -10.67
CA THR A 146 -0.75 -3.97 -9.30
C THR A 146 -1.11 -5.43 -9.01
N THR A 147 -0.08 -6.25 -8.76
CA THR A 147 -0.22 -7.71 -8.63
C THR A 147 -0.82 -8.09 -7.28
N PRO A 148 -2.00 -8.72 -7.23
CA PRO A 148 -2.56 -9.21 -5.97
C PRO A 148 -1.61 -10.17 -5.25
N GLY A 149 -1.47 -10.03 -3.93
CA GLY A 149 -0.57 -10.88 -3.13
C GLY A 149 0.93 -10.68 -3.41
N GLY A 150 1.31 -9.60 -4.10
CA GLY A 150 2.69 -9.30 -4.47
C GLY A 150 3.60 -8.82 -3.33
N GLY A 151 3.06 -8.57 -2.14
CA GLY A 151 3.71 -7.86 -1.02
C GLY A 151 5.04 -8.43 -0.51
N CYS A 152 5.35 -9.72 -0.73
CA CYS A 152 6.65 -10.31 -0.41
C CYS A 152 7.25 -11.09 -1.58
N SER A 153 7.18 -10.50 -2.76
CA SER A 153 7.84 -11.03 -3.94
C SER A 153 8.51 -9.89 -4.69
N LYS A 154 9.23 -10.21 -5.76
CA LYS A 154 9.68 -9.21 -6.73
C LYS A 154 8.56 -8.35 -7.34
N ASN A 155 7.28 -8.66 -7.07
CA ASN A 155 6.14 -7.87 -7.50
C ASN A 155 5.61 -6.93 -6.38
N CYS A 156 6.43 -6.62 -5.37
CA CYS A 156 6.07 -5.73 -4.25
C CYS A 156 5.98 -4.24 -4.64
N VAL A 157 5.54 -3.94 -5.85
CA VAL A 157 5.62 -2.61 -6.45
C VAL A 157 4.24 -2.11 -6.87
N THR A 158 3.98 -0.84 -6.58
CA THR A 158 2.81 -0.12 -7.07
C THR A 158 3.10 1.36 -7.24
N ALA A 159 2.16 2.11 -7.81
CA ALA A 159 2.20 3.56 -7.92
C ALA A 159 0.85 4.18 -7.55
N VAL A 160 0.87 5.51 -7.39
CA VAL A 160 -0.30 6.37 -7.49
C VAL A 160 0.09 7.65 -8.23
N SER A 161 -0.84 8.13 -9.05
CA SER A 161 -0.80 9.42 -9.67
C SER A 161 -1.68 10.42 -8.91
N GLY A 162 -1.23 11.66 -8.78
CA GLY A 162 -2.02 12.73 -8.21
C GLY A 162 -1.24 14.02 -8.01
N THR A 163 -1.93 15.15 -8.11
CA THR A 163 -1.37 16.46 -7.78
C THR A 163 -1.80 16.86 -6.38
N HIS A 164 -0.99 17.68 -5.72
CA HIS A 164 -1.36 18.20 -4.39
C HIS A 164 -2.59 19.14 -4.41
N PHE A 165 -3.03 19.59 -5.59
CA PHE A 165 -4.12 20.55 -5.74
C PHE A 165 -5.50 19.91 -6.00
N ASN A 166 -5.57 18.72 -6.63
CA ASN A 166 -6.86 18.24 -7.16
C ASN A 166 -7.26 16.81 -6.78
N HIS A 167 -6.37 15.97 -6.22
CA HIS A 167 -6.74 14.59 -5.90
C HIS A 167 -6.11 14.07 -4.60
N SER A 168 -6.96 13.64 -3.66
CA SER A 168 -6.54 12.84 -2.50
C SER A 168 -6.01 11.49 -2.99
N VAL A 169 -4.70 11.28 -2.87
CA VAL A 169 -4.03 10.04 -3.29
C VAL A 169 -4.23 8.89 -2.30
N GLU A 170 -4.74 9.17 -1.10
CA GLU A 170 -4.87 8.23 0.01
C GLU A 170 -5.72 7.02 -0.34
N GLN A 171 -6.88 7.22 -0.98
CA GLN A 171 -7.79 6.12 -1.31
C GLN A 171 -7.25 5.23 -2.44
N PRO A 172 -6.79 5.77 -3.59
CA PRO A 172 -6.10 4.96 -4.59
C PRO A 172 -4.87 4.24 -4.03
N ALA A 173 -4.10 4.91 -3.16
CA ALA A 173 -2.96 4.31 -2.48
C ALA A 173 -3.35 3.14 -1.60
N ALA A 174 -4.35 3.32 -0.76
CA ALA A 174 -4.85 2.29 0.14
C ALA A 174 -5.37 1.08 -0.65
N TYR A 175 -6.11 1.33 -1.74
CA TYR A 175 -6.63 0.29 -2.62
C TYR A 175 -5.49 -0.57 -3.22
N ASN A 176 -4.46 0.06 -3.79
CA ASN A 176 -3.34 -0.65 -4.40
C ASN A 176 -2.52 -1.43 -3.36
N LEU A 177 -2.27 -0.83 -2.19
CA LEU A 177 -1.60 -1.53 -1.08
C LEU A 177 -2.41 -2.71 -0.58
N ALA A 178 -3.74 -2.57 -0.48
CA ALA A 178 -4.61 -3.66 -0.07
C ALA A 178 -4.55 -4.83 -1.06
N LYS A 179 -4.49 -4.56 -2.38
CA LYS A 179 -4.26 -5.61 -3.38
C LYS A 179 -2.93 -6.35 -3.16
N LEU A 180 -1.83 -5.63 -2.94
CA LEU A 180 -0.53 -6.25 -2.68
C LEU A 180 -0.56 -7.13 -1.42
N ILE A 181 -1.23 -6.68 -0.36
CA ILE A 181 -1.27 -7.39 0.93
C ILE A 181 -2.24 -8.57 0.89
N ALA A 182 -3.42 -8.39 0.30
CA ALA A 182 -4.44 -9.42 0.19
C ALA A 182 -3.87 -10.64 -0.55
N GLY A 183 -3.77 -11.78 0.14
CA GLY A 183 -3.24 -13.02 -0.41
C GLY A 183 -1.73 -13.20 -0.29
N SER A 184 -0.97 -12.21 0.20
CA SER A 184 0.49 -12.34 0.43
C SER A 184 0.77 -13.41 1.49
N ALA A 185 1.38 -14.53 1.08
CA ALA A 185 1.58 -15.69 1.96
C ALA A 185 2.42 -15.40 3.21
N CYS A 186 3.43 -14.55 3.08
CA CYS A 186 4.28 -14.05 4.16
C CYS A 186 3.57 -13.17 5.19
N LEU A 187 2.42 -12.57 4.83
CA LEU A 187 1.63 -11.67 5.68
C LEU A 187 0.39 -12.37 6.24
N LYS A 188 0.18 -13.64 5.89
CA LYS A 188 -0.84 -14.48 6.54
C LYS A 188 -0.32 -14.83 7.92
N ASN A 189 -1.10 -14.50 8.95
CA ASN A 189 -0.84 -14.89 10.33
C ASN A 189 -0.48 -16.38 10.41
N LYS A 190 0.69 -16.68 10.97
CA LYS A 190 0.89 -17.96 11.64
C LYS A 190 -0.23 -18.06 12.67
N LYS A 191 -1.20 -18.95 12.47
CA LYS A 191 -2.03 -19.41 13.59
C LYS A 191 -1.04 -19.82 14.68
N THR A 192 -1.10 -19.19 15.85
CA THR A 192 -0.52 -19.78 17.05
C THR A 192 -1.23 -21.11 17.25
N SER A 193 -0.58 -22.18 16.79
CA SER A 193 -0.86 -23.53 17.24
C SER A 193 -0.47 -23.54 18.71
N ASN A 194 -1.40 -23.17 19.59
CA ASN A 194 -1.30 -23.54 20.99
C ASN A 194 -1.60 -25.04 21.02
N ALA A 195 -0.52 -25.84 20.97
CA ALA A 195 -0.52 -27.22 21.41
C ALA A 195 -0.54 -27.25 22.94
#